data_AF-A0A1V4RUR5-F1
#
_entry.id   AF-A0A1V4RUR5-F1
#
_cell.length_a   1.000
_cell.length_b   1.000
_cell.length_c   1.000
_cell.angle_alpha   90.00
_cell.angle_beta   90.00
_cell.angle_gamma   90.00
#
_symmetry.space_group_name_H-M   'P 1'
#
loop_
_entity.id
_entity.type
_entity.pdbx_description
1 polymer ?
#
loop_
_entity_poly.entity_id
_entity_poly.type
_entity_poly.pdbx_seq_one_letter_code
_entity_poly.pdbx_strand_id
1 'polypeptide(L)'
;MDFYDKDGRHNSVLTADSGLVHNETNNLEAEGNVQVVSDSGIVLQTSKLNWDNKKQKIISEVPVRFTTREDTLIGDSFISGPGLKNYEIRNARGYSRRRIPVKRQSN
;
A
#
# COMPACT_ATOMS: atom_id res chain seq x y z
N MET A 1 2.41 1.26 14.02
CA MET A 1 1.44 2.38 13.99
C MET A 1 0.20 1.90 13.26
N ASP A 2 -0.96 2.13 13.82
CA ASP A 2 -2.25 1.70 13.27
C ASP A 2 -2.85 2.80 12.40
N PHE A 3 -3.41 2.41 11.26
CA PHE A 3 -4.15 3.29 10.38
C PHE A 3 -5.64 2.99 10.45
N TYR A 4 -6.45 4.05 10.43
CA TYR A 4 -7.90 3.98 10.53
C TYR A 4 -8.56 4.62 9.30
N ASP A 5 -9.79 4.23 8.99
CA ASP A 5 -10.62 4.94 8.01
C ASP A 5 -11.25 6.20 8.62
N LYS A 6 -11.96 6.96 7.77
CA LYS A 6 -12.70 8.17 8.16
C LYS A 6 -13.81 7.93 9.20
N ASP A 7 -14.26 6.70 9.36
CA ASP A 7 -15.31 6.30 10.32
C ASP A 7 -14.67 5.72 11.61
N GLY A 8 -13.34 5.77 11.74
CA GLY A 8 -12.59 5.27 12.90
C GLY A 8 -12.38 3.76 12.92
N ARG A 9 -12.68 3.04 11.83
CA ARG A 9 -12.43 1.59 11.75
C ARG A 9 -10.97 1.32 11.45
N HIS A 10 -10.41 0.34 12.14
CA HIS A 10 -9.04 -0.12 11.87
C HIS A 10 -8.93 -0.65 10.43
N ASN A 11 -7.79 -0.39 9.79
CA ASN A 11 -7.54 -0.74 8.40
C ASN A 11 -6.26 -1.54 8.21
N SER A 12 -5.16 -1.07 8.80
CA SER A 12 -3.85 -1.65 8.58
C SER A 12 -2.85 -1.24 9.66
N VAL A 13 -1.79 -2.03 9.78
CA VAL A 13 -0.68 -1.79 10.69
C VAL A 13 0.58 -1.53 9.88
N LEU A 14 1.28 -0.44 10.19
CA LEU A 14 2.61 -0.12 9.70
C LEU A 14 3.69 -0.51 10.72
N THR A 15 4.72 -1.18 10.23
CA THR A 15 5.98 -1.50 10.92
C THR A 15 7.16 -0.99 10.08
N ALA A 16 8.21 -0.51 10.74
CA ALA A 16 9.43 0.02 10.12
C ALA A 16 10.57 0.03 11.14
N ASP A 17 11.80 0.19 10.68
CA ASP A 17 12.97 0.33 11.56
C ASP A 17 12.96 1.66 12.31
N SER A 18 12.49 2.73 11.65
CA SER A 18 12.41 4.07 12.23
C SER A 18 11.24 4.87 11.64
N GLY A 19 10.83 5.92 12.36
CA GLY A 19 9.83 6.86 11.87
C GLY A 19 9.83 8.19 12.59
N LEU A 20 9.35 9.22 11.91
CA LEU A 20 9.22 10.60 12.39
C LEU A 20 7.75 11.02 12.30
N VAL A 21 7.18 11.46 13.42
CA VAL A 21 5.82 12.01 13.48
C VAL A 21 5.89 13.53 13.57
N HIS A 22 5.24 14.20 12.63
CA HIS A 22 5.10 15.65 12.59
C HIS A 22 3.85 16.07 13.37
N ASN A 23 3.98 16.30 14.68
CA ASN A 23 2.85 16.53 15.60
C ASN A 23 1.88 17.64 15.17
N GLU A 24 2.36 18.69 14.49
CA GLU A 24 1.49 19.80 14.02
C GLU A 24 0.54 19.37 12.90
N THR A 25 0.97 18.44 12.04
CA THR A 25 0.21 18.00 10.86
C THR A 25 -0.35 16.60 11.00
N ASN A 26 0.16 15.84 11.97
CA ASN A 26 0.02 14.39 12.13
C ASN A 26 0.50 13.59 10.91
N ASN A 27 1.38 14.16 10.08
CA ASN A 27 2.06 13.40 9.04
C ASN A 27 3.10 12.47 9.67
N LEU A 28 3.38 11.36 8.99
CA LEU A 28 4.41 10.39 9.40
C LEU A 28 5.35 10.14 8.23
N GLU A 29 6.64 10.05 8.53
CA GLU A 29 7.64 9.44 7.65
C GLU A 29 8.13 8.15 8.30
N ALA A 30 8.24 7.07 7.52
CA ALA A 30 8.75 5.78 7.96
C ALA A 30 9.88 5.33 7.04
N GLU A 31 10.97 4.84 7.60
CA GLU A 31 12.18 4.44 6.88
C GLU A 31 12.76 3.14 7.42
N GLY A 32 13.26 2.31 6.50
CA GLY A 32 13.88 1.01 6.80
C GLY A 32 12.85 -0.11 7.00
N ASN A 33 13.00 -1.20 6.22
CA ASN A 33 12.15 -2.40 6.26
C ASN A 33 10.64 -2.11 6.41
N VAL A 34 10.13 -1.07 5.74
CA VAL A 34 8.76 -0.61 5.93
C VAL A 34 7.78 -1.65 5.39
N GLN A 35 6.86 -2.09 6.24
CA GLN A 35 5.80 -3.02 5.91
C GLN A 35 4.46 -2.51 6.43
N VAL A 36 3.46 -2.45 5.54
CA VAL A 36 2.07 -2.20 5.89
C VAL A 36 1.24 -3.44 5.61
N VAL A 37 0.53 -3.94 6.62
CA VAL A 37 -0.35 -5.10 6.51
C VAL A 37 -1.78 -4.66 6.77
N SER A 38 -2.66 -4.80 5.79
CA SER A 38 -4.08 -4.50 5.96
C SER A 38 -4.86 -5.65 6.60
N ASP A 39 -5.99 -5.33 7.22
CA ASP A 39 -6.90 -6.31 7.82
C ASP A 39 -7.48 -7.28 6.79
N SER A 40 -7.50 -6.89 5.52
CA SER A 40 -7.88 -7.78 4.41
C SER A 40 -6.75 -8.69 3.93
N GLY A 41 -5.58 -8.66 4.57
CA GLY A 41 -4.41 -9.48 4.25
C GLY A 41 -3.58 -8.97 3.06
N ILE A 42 -3.71 -7.68 2.68
CA ILE A 42 -2.86 -7.07 1.66
C ILE A 42 -1.58 -6.60 2.33
N VAL A 43 -0.44 -6.78 1.66
CA VAL A 43 0.87 -6.38 2.19
C VAL A 43 1.57 -5.43 1.21
N LEU A 44 1.99 -4.26 1.71
CA LEU A 44 2.88 -3.34 1.03
C LEU A 44 4.26 -3.38 1.72
N GLN A 45 5.32 -3.49 0.93
CA GLN A 45 6.71 -3.42 1.41
C GLN A 45 7.48 -2.37 0.62
N THR A 46 8.27 -1.56 1.31
CA THR A 46 9.09 -0.48 0.72
C THR A 46 10.25 -0.09 1.65
N SER A 47 11.20 0.70 1.18
CA SER A 47 12.26 1.28 2.03
C SER A 47 11.87 2.59 2.69
N LYS A 48 10.93 3.35 2.10
CA LYS A 48 10.43 4.64 2.63
C LYS A 48 8.95 4.83 2.34
N LEU A 49 8.21 5.35 3.32
CA LEU A 49 6.78 5.61 3.24
C LEU A 49 6.41 6.89 3.97
N ASN A 50 5.56 7.70 3.34
CA ASN A 50 4.99 8.91 3.92
C ASN A 50 3.48 8.75 4.10
N TRP A 51 2.98 9.12 5.27
CA TRP A 51 1.57 9.31 5.54
C TRP A 51 1.24 10.80 5.44
N ASP A 52 0.37 11.14 4.49
CA ASP A 52 -0.23 12.47 4.39
C ASP A 52 -1.59 12.42 5.11
N ASN A 53 -1.63 12.96 6.32
CA ASN A 53 -2.82 12.96 7.17
C ASN A 53 -3.94 13.81 6.56
N LYS A 54 -3.61 14.94 5.93
CA LYS A 54 -4.63 15.81 5.31
C LYS A 54 -5.33 15.10 4.15
N LYS A 55 -4.59 14.36 3.33
CA LYS A 55 -5.14 13.61 2.19
C LYS A 55 -5.64 12.21 2.56
N GLN A 56 -5.33 11.74 3.76
CA GLN A 56 -5.55 10.37 4.20
C GLN A 56 -4.92 9.35 3.22
N LYS A 57 -3.64 9.57 2.88
CA LYS A 57 -2.92 8.77 1.89
C LYS A 57 -1.62 8.22 2.42
N ILE A 58 -1.40 6.94 2.14
CA ILE A 58 -0.11 6.27 2.16
C ILE A 58 0.58 6.52 0.82
N ILE A 59 1.79 7.06 0.84
CA ILE A 59 2.57 7.45 -0.33
C ILE A 59 3.97 6.85 -0.21
N SER A 60 4.46 6.23 -1.27
CA SER A 60 5.87 5.84 -1.41
C SER A 60 6.34 6.23 -2.80
N GLU A 61 7.40 7.04 -2.86
CA GLU A 61 8.01 7.52 -4.11
C GLU A 61 9.23 6.68 -4.52
N VAL A 62 9.44 5.55 -3.84
CA VAL A 62 10.52 4.60 -4.07
C VAL A 62 9.94 3.22 -4.39
N PRO A 63 10.76 2.28 -4.91
CA PRO A 63 10.26 0.98 -5.34
C PRO A 63 9.50 0.24 -4.25
N VAL A 64 8.36 -0.35 -4.63
CA VAL A 64 7.47 -1.08 -3.75
C VAL A 64 7.28 -2.52 -4.20
N ARG A 65 6.94 -3.38 -3.23
CA ARG A 65 6.33 -4.69 -3.48
C ARG A 65 4.95 -4.70 -2.84
N PHE A 66 3.93 -4.94 -3.65
CA PHE A 66 2.53 -5.01 -3.25
C PHE A 66 2.01 -6.41 -3.49
N THR A 67 1.54 -7.07 -2.42
CA THR A 67 1.12 -8.47 -2.44
C THR A 67 -0.32 -8.58 -1.98
N THR A 68 -1.12 -9.25 -2.80
CA THR A 68 -2.47 -9.72 -2.45
C THR A 68 -2.45 -11.24 -2.36
N ARG A 69 -3.60 -11.87 -2.10
CA ARG A 69 -3.71 -13.34 -2.13
C ARG A 69 -3.32 -13.95 -3.48
N GLU A 70 -3.66 -13.27 -4.58
CA GLU A 70 -3.55 -13.83 -5.94
C GLU A 70 -2.35 -13.29 -6.72
N ASP A 71 -1.89 -12.09 -6.37
CA ASP A 71 -0.98 -11.30 -7.20
C ASP A 71 0.16 -10.71 -6.37
N THR A 72 1.33 -10.64 -6.98
CA THR A 72 2.45 -9.82 -6.49
C THR A 72 2.84 -8.83 -7.57
N LEU A 73 2.80 -7.55 -7.23
CA LEU A 73 3.16 -6.44 -8.08
C LEU A 73 4.39 -5.74 -7.52
N ILE A 74 5.31 -5.37 -8.40
CA ILE A 74 6.47 -4.51 -8.13
C ILE A 74 6.25 -3.24 -8.92
N GLY A 75 6.48 -2.09 -8.30
CA GLY A 75 6.36 -0.79 -8.95
C GLY A 75 7.40 0.18 -8.45
N ASP A 76 7.53 1.31 -9.15
CA ASP A 76 8.52 2.33 -8.82
C ASP A 76 7.99 3.35 -7.80
N SER A 77 6.66 3.44 -7.66
CA SER A 77 5.98 4.24 -6.64
C SER A 77 4.60 3.67 -6.32
N PHE A 78 4.03 4.11 -5.21
CA PHE A 78 2.74 3.65 -4.69
C PHE A 78 1.96 4.76 -3.99
N ILE A 79 0.66 4.84 -4.26
CA ILE A 79 -0.26 5.72 -3.54
C ILE A 79 -1.52 4.92 -3.21
N SER A 80 -1.99 4.97 -1.96
CA SER A 80 -3.27 4.34 -1.59
C SER A 80 -3.91 5.00 -0.37
N GLY A 81 -5.16 4.63 -0.07
CA GLY A 81 -5.73 4.91 1.24
C GLY A 81 -5.21 3.94 2.32
N PRO A 82 -5.52 4.19 3.61
CA PRO A 82 -4.98 3.41 4.73
C PRO A 82 -5.28 1.90 4.67
N GLY A 83 -6.39 1.48 4.05
CA GLY A 83 -6.71 0.06 3.86
C GLY A 83 -5.99 -0.63 2.69
N LEU A 84 -5.02 0.03 2.03
CA LEU A 84 -4.34 -0.44 0.82
C LEU A 84 -5.29 -0.75 -0.37
N LYS A 85 -6.44 -0.08 -0.39
CA LYS A 85 -7.46 -0.14 -1.47
C LYS A 85 -7.42 1.12 -2.32
N ASN A 86 -8.00 1.05 -3.52
CA ASN A 86 -8.03 2.15 -4.49
C ASN A 86 -6.62 2.75 -4.71
N TYR A 87 -5.68 1.85 -5.00
CA TYR A 87 -4.26 2.17 -5.08
C TYR A 87 -3.83 2.50 -6.52
N GLU A 88 -2.75 3.26 -6.63
CA GLU A 88 -2.01 3.50 -7.85
C GLU A 88 -0.59 2.97 -7.69
N ILE A 89 -0.10 2.24 -8.70
CA ILE A 89 1.29 1.77 -8.77
C ILE A 89 1.86 2.20 -10.11
N ARG A 90 2.97 2.97 -10.11
CA ARG A 90 3.62 3.37 -11.36
C ARG A 90 4.61 2.32 -11.84
N ASN A 91 4.68 2.12 -13.16
CA ASN A 91 5.53 1.14 -13.84
C ASN A 91 5.40 -0.29 -13.28
N ALA A 92 4.16 -0.67 -12.99
CA ALA A 92 3.83 -1.94 -12.37
C ALA A 92 4.21 -3.13 -13.25
N ARG A 93 4.90 -4.10 -12.64
CA ARG A 93 5.28 -5.39 -13.22
C ARG A 93 4.97 -6.46 -12.19
N GLY A 94 4.56 -7.64 -12.60
CA GLY A 94 4.18 -8.63 -11.60
C GLY A 94 3.83 -10.00 -12.15
N TYR A 95 3.48 -10.86 -11.21
CA TYR A 95 3.03 -12.21 -11.46
C TYR A 95 1.63 -12.38 -10.86
N SER A 96 0.75 -13.05 -11.60
CA SER A 96 -0.64 -13.30 -11.22
C SER A 96 -0.95 -14.79 -11.29
N ARG A 97 -1.71 -15.29 -10.31
CA ARG A 97 -2.29 -16.64 -10.34
C ARG A 97 -3.75 -16.65 -10.81
N ARG A 98 -4.31 -15.49 -11.17
CA ARG A 98 -5.69 -15.40 -11.62
C ARG A 98 -5.85 -16.15 -12.94
N ARG A 99 -6.86 -17.02 -12.99
CA ARG A 99 -7.27 -17.65 -14.24
C ARG A 99 -7.98 -16.59 -15.09
N ILE A 100 -7.45 -16.32 -16.27
CA ILE A 100 -8.12 -15.46 -17.25
C ILE A 100 -9.05 -16.34 -18.09
N PRO A 101 -10.39 -16.22 -17.95
CA PRO A 101 -11.31 -16.95 -18.80
C PRO A 101 -11.17 -16.41 -20.24
N VAL A 102 -10.74 -17.25 -21.16
CA VAL A 102 -10.69 -16.92 -22.59
C VAL A 102 -12.13 -16.90 -23.10
N LYS A 103 -12.69 -15.71 -23.34
CA LYS A 103 -13.95 -15.59 -24.11
C LYS A 103 -13.63 -16.01 -25.54
N ARG A 104 -14.13 -17.19 -25.95
CA ARG A 104 -14.16 -17.54 -27.38
C ARG A 104 -15.10 -16.56 -28.05
N GLN A 105 -14.58 -15.72 -28.94
CA GLN A 105 -15.43 -15.04 -29.92
C GLN A 105 -15.90 -16.12 -30.89
N SER A 106 -17.19 -16.42 -30.85
CA SER A 106 -17.85 -17.16 -31.91
C SER A 106 -17.99 -16.22 -33.11
N ASN A 107 -17.36 -16.59 -34.23
CA ASN A 107 -17.66 -16.03 -35.55
C ASN A 107 -18.98 -16.59 -36.08
#